data_AF-D7MKE0-F1
#
_entry.id   AF-D7MKE0-F1
#
_cell.length_a   1.000
_cell.length_b   1.000
_cell.length_c   1.000
_cell.angle_alpha   90.00
_cell.angle_beta   90.00
_cell.angle_gamma   90.00
#
_symmetry.space_group_name_H-M   'P 1'
#
loop_
_entity.id
_entity.type
_entity.pdbx_description
1 polymer ?
#
loop_
_entity_poly.entity_id
_entity_poly.type
_entity_poly.pdbx_seq_one_letter_code
_entity_poly.pdbx_strand_id
1 'polypeptide(L)'
;MTITPFKELEIDGTIINPLEEPSPLIPNEMFRFRHYNELWTIAGTKQHLTDVVGELTKIQGSNLEDLSCDEKITLYPLLADGKNVRVMVWDAGALEFHKLYATIVGKATILIMTAVNPKTYG
;
A
#
# COMPACT_ATOMS: atom_id res chain seq x y z
N MET A 1 -1.67 -10.74 -1.18
CA MET A 1 -0.89 -10.78 -2.44
C MET A 1 -0.20 -12.14 -2.55
N THR A 2 -0.56 -12.98 -3.52
CA THR A 2 -0.04 -14.36 -3.59
C THR A 2 1.30 -14.40 -4.34
N ILE A 3 2.29 -15.13 -3.81
CA ILE A 3 3.65 -15.29 -4.39
C ILE A 3 3.75 -16.57 -5.22
N THR A 4 2.65 -16.97 -5.85
CA THR A 4 2.59 -18.19 -6.64
C THR A 4 2.47 -17.81 -8.12
N PRO A 5 3.19 -18.49 -9.03
CA PRO A 5 2.95 -18.34 -10.47
C PRO A 5 1.62 -18.99 -10.90
N PHE A 6 0.93 -19.64 -9.95
CA PHE A 6 -0.33 -20.34 -10.14
C PHE A 6 -1.47 -19.56 -9.49
N LYS A 7 -2.61 -19.55 -10.19
CA LYS A 7 -3.89 -19.11 -9.66
C LYS A 7 -4.69 -20.35 -9.31
N GLU A 8 -5.14 -20.43 -8.07
CA GLU A 8 -6.10 -21.47 -7.67
C GLU A 8 -7.48 -21.07 -8.17
N LEU A 9 -8.18 -22.05 -8.75
CA LEU A 9 -9.56 -21.94 -9.21
C LEU A 9 -10.36 -23.00 -8.47
N GLU A 10 -11.46 -22.59 -7.84
CA GLU A 10 -12.40 -23.51 -7.25
C GLU A 10 -13.23 -24.15 -8.38
N ILE A 11 -13.16 -25.48 -8.49
CA ILE A 11 -13.90 -26.30 -9.46
C ILE A 11 -14.76 -27.33 -8.73
N ASP A 12 -15.70 -27.97 -9.45
CA ASP A 12 -16.50 -29.08 -8.90
C ASP A 12 -15.59 -30.17 -8.32
N GLY A 13 -15.74 -30.44 -7.02
CA GLY A 13 -14.89 -31.36 -6.26
C GLY A 13 -13.80 -30.70 -5.41
N THR A 14 -13.68 -29.37 -5.41
CA THR A 14 -12.84 -28.65 -4.45
C THR A 14 -13.44 -28.80 -3.05
N ILE A 15 -12.60 -29.12 -2.06
CA ILE A 15 -13.02 -29.29 -0.67
C ILE A 15 -12.24 -28.31 0.20
N ILE A 16 -12.96 -27.42 0.87
CA ILE A 16 -12.42 -26.47 1.85
C ILE A 16 -12.79 -26.98 3.23
N ASN A 17 -11.79 -27.38 4.02
CA ASN A 17 -12.00 -27.85 5.40
C ASN A 17 -11.40 -26.85 6.39
N PRO A 18 -12.06 -26.62 7.54
CA PRO A 18 -11.45 -25.88 8.63
C PRO A 18 -10.22 -26.63 9.16
N LEU A 19 -9.24 -25.88 9.67
CA LEU A 19 -8.11 -26.48 10.38
C LEU A 19 -8.56 -26.94 11.77
N GLU A 20 -8.19 -28.16 12.14
CA GLU A 20 -8.38 -28.68 13.50
C GLU A 20 -7.29 -28.14 14.43
N GLU A 21 -7.63 -27.90 15.70
CA GLU A 21 -6.69 -27.39 16.70
C GLU A 21 -5.82 -28.51 17.31
N PRO A 22 -4.52 -28.25 17.59
CA PRO A 22 -3.82 -26.98 17.40
C PRO A 22 -3.40 -26.76 15.94
N SER A 23 -3.78 -25.62 15.38
CA SER A 23 -3.45 -25.27 13.99
C SER A 23 -2.06 -24.66 13.86
N PRO A 24 -1.36 -24.86 12.72
CA PRO A 24 -0.12 -24.15 12.45
C PRO A 24 -0.35 -22.64 12.34
N LEU A 25 0.63 -21.85 12.77
CA LEU A 25 0.59 -20.39 12.66
C LEU A 25 0.61 -19.98 11.18
N ILE A 26 -0.53 -19.55 10.66
CA ILE A 26 -0.64 -18.97 9.33
C ILE A 26 -0.26 -17.49 9.41
N PRO A 27 0.73 -17.01 8.63
CA PRO A 27 1.01 -15.59 8.54
C PRO A 27 -0.21 -14.84 7.99
N ASN A 28 -0.74 -13.89 8.75
CA ASN A 28 -1.89 -13.08 8.32
C ASN A 28 -1.55 -12.16 7.15
N GLU A 29 -0.28 -11.79 7.00
CA GLU A 29 0.16 -10.79 6.04
C GLU A 29 1.47 -11.21 5.40
N MET A 30 1.54 -11.06 4.07
CA MET A 30 2.76 -11.22 3.30
C MET A 30 3.03 -9.92 2.55
N PHE A 31 3.98 -9.12 3.07
CA PHE A 31 4.43 -7.88 2.44
C PHE A 31 5.69 -8.10 1.62
N ARG A 32 5.82 -7.37 0.52
CA ARG A 32 7.03 -7.29 -0.32
C ARG A 32 7.53 -5.86 -0.38
N PHE A 33 8.03 -5.39 0.77
CA PHE A 33 8.66 -4.08 0.85
C PHE A 33 9.93 -4.05 0.00
N ARG A 34 10.15 -2.90 -0.65
CA ARG A 34 11.31 -2.64 -1.50
C ARG A 34 11.99 -1.34 -1.10
N HIS A 35 13.30 -1.33 -1.20
CA HIS A 35 14.11 -0.12 -1.09
C HIS A 35 13.94 0.77 -2.33
N TYR A 36 14.32 2.04 -2.22
CA TYR A 36 14.20 3.03 -3.29
C TYR A 36 14.84 2.56 -4.60
N ASN A 37 16.07 2.04 -4.53
CA ASN A 37 16.78 1.58 -5.72
C ASN A 37 16.06 0.40 -6.41
N GLU A 38 15.40 -0.46 -5.64
CA GLU A 38 14.61 -1.56 -6.17
C GLU A 38 13.28 -1.07 -6.76
N LEU A 39 12.66 -0.05 -6.17
CA LEU A 39 11.49 0.61 -6.75
C LEU A 39 11.85 1.29 -8.08
N TRP A 40 13.03 1.91 -8.15
CA TRP A 40 13.53 2.58 -9.35
C TRP A 40 13.71 1.61 -10.52
N THR A 41 14.26 0.42 -10.29
CA THR A 41 14.49 -0.56 -11.37
C THR A 41 13.21 -1.14 -11.96
N ILE A 42 12.13 -1.20 -11.19
CA ILE A 42 10.83 -1.73 -11.65
C ILE A 42 9.85 -0.63 -12.08
N ALA A 43 10.16 0.64 -11.81
CA ALA A 43 9.28 1.76 -12.11
C ALA A 43 9.01 1.86 -13.61
N GLY A 44 7.74 2.06 -13.98
CA GLY A 44 7.31 2.18 -15.38
C GLY A 44 7.25 0.86 -16.15
N THR A 45 7.76 -0.26 -15.61
CA THR A 45 7.71 -1.57 -16.29
C THR A 45 6.28 -2.13 -16.40
N LYS A 46 5.35 -1.70 -15.52
CA LYS A 46 3.98 -2.22 -15.36
C LYS A 46 3.90 -3.72 -15.03
N GLN A 47 5.02 -4.38 -14.75
CA GLN A 47 5.09 -5.81 -14.50
C GLN A 47 4.90 -6.18 -13.03
N HIS A 48 5.17 -5.24 -12.12
CA HIS A 48 5.22 -5.50 -10.69
C HIS A 48 4.36 -4.49 -9.94
N LEU A 49 3.40 -5.01 -9.17
CA LEU A 49 2.86 -4.29 -8.02
C LEU A 49 3.75 -4.59 -6.82
N THR A 50 3.95 -3.61 -5.95
CA THR A 50 4.87 -3.73 -4.82
C THR A 50 4.25 -3.12 -3.57
N ASP A 51 4.77 -3.51 -2.41
CA ASP A 51 4.37 -2.89 -1.16
C ASP A 51 5.43 -1.86 -0.74
N VAL A 52 5.00 -0.78 -0.11
CA VAL A 52 5.84 0.33 0.34
C VAL A 52 5.55 0.59 1.81
N VAL A 53 6.61 0.77 2.59
CA VAL A 53 6.53 1.20 3.99
C VAL A 53 7.43 2.41 4.20
N GLY A 54 6.93 3.41 4.91
CA GLY A 54 7.73 4.58 5.27
C GLY A 54 7.04 5.51 6.24
N GLU A 55 7.84 6.37 6.87
CA GLU A 55 7.35 7.41 7.76
C GLU A 55 6.75 8.56 6.95
N LEU A 56 5.52 8.95 7.24
CA LEU A 56 4.84 10.04 6.57
C LEU A 56 5.45 11.39 6.98
N THR A 57 6.25 11.98 6.10
CA THR A 57 6.94 13.25 6.38
C THR A 57 6.17 14.48 5.88
N LYS A 58 5.35 14.31 4.85
CA LYS A 58 4.56 15.40 4.28
C LYS A 58 3.27 14.89 3.63
N ILE A 59 2.22 15.67 3.77
CA ILE A 59 0.93 15.51 3.08
C ILE A 59 0.73 16.75 2.20
N GLN A 60 0.26 16.56 0.97
CA GLN A 60 -0.09 17.63 0.04
C GLN A 60 -1.42 17.31 -0.63
N GLY A 61 -2.40 18.20 -0.47
CA GLY A 61 -3.72 18.12 -1.07
C GLY A 61 -4.50 19.40 -0.79
N SER A 62 -5.67 19.54 -1.42
CA SER A 62 -6.63 20.62 -1.14
C SER A 62 -7.69 20.10 -0.18
N ASN A 63 -8.40 20.99 0.51
CA ASN A 63 -9.61 20.66 1.27
C ASN A 63 -9.44 19.47 2.26
N LEU A 64 -8.24 19.30 2.83
CA LEU A 64 -7.87 18.11 3.63
C LEU A 64 -8.76 17.87 4.86
N GLU A 65 -9.48 18.89 5.33
CA GLU A 65 -10.38 18.82 6.49
C GLU A 65 -11.84 18.50 6.09
N ASP A 66 -12.16 18.50 4.79
CA ASP A 66 -13.49 18.15 4.29
C ASP A 66 -13.62 16.63 4.13
N LEU A 67 -14.42 16.02 5.02
CA LEU A 67 -14.65 14.58 5.08
C LEU A 67 -15.41 14.01 3.87
N SER A 68 -15.99 14.87 3.03
CA SER A 68 -16.69 14.51 1.81
C SER A 68 -15.85 14.69 0.54
N CYS A 69 -14.65 15.27 0.67
CA CYS A 69 -13.75 15.51 -0.44
C CYS A 69 -13.04 14.21 -0.89
N ASP A 70 -12.94 14.01 -2.20
CA ASP A 70 -12.23 12.90 -2.85
C ASP A 70 -11.08 13.39 -3.75
N GLU A 71 -10.68 14.67 -3.62
CA GLU A 71 -9.58 15.23 -4.38
C GLU A 71 -8.26 14.50 -4.12
N LYS A 72 -7.44 14.37 -5.15
CA LYS A 72 -6.15 13.69 -5.09
C LYS A 72 -5.27 14.19 -3.95
N ILE A 73 -4.74 13.26 -3.17
CA ILE A 73 -3.75 13.53 -2.13
C ILE A 73 -2.39 12.97 -2.55
N THR A 74 -1.33 13.73 -2.30
CA THR A 74 0.06 13.30 -2.46
C THR A 74 0.72 13.15 -1.11
N LEU A 75 1.18 11.94 -0.82
CA LEU A 75 1.87 11.55 0.40
C LEU A 75 3.36 11.40 0.13
N TYR A 76 4.18 11.76 1.11
CA TYR A 76 5.64 11.69 1.03
C TYR A 76 6.19 10.80 2.16
N PRO A 77 6.10 9.46 2.01
CA PRO A 77 6.72 8.54 2.93
C PRO A 77 8.25 8.51 2.74
N LEU A 78 8.97 8.61 3.85
CA LEU A 78 10.40 8.40 3.97
C LEU A 78 10.66 6.91 4.16
N LEU A 79 11.32 6.30 3.18
CA LEU A 79 11.70 4.90 3.23
C LEU A 79 12.86 4.68 4.21
N ALA A 80 13.06 3.44 4.63
CA ALA A 80 14.11 3.06 5.58
C ALA A 80 15.54 3.37 5.09
N ASP A 81 15.74 3.51 3.77
CA ASP A 81 17.02 3.90 3.15
C ASP A 81 17.20 5.43 3.02
N GLY A 82 16.33 6.21 3.68
CA GLY A 82 16.43 7.67 3.75
C GLY A 82 15.96 8.39 2.49
N LYS A 83 15.30 7.71 1.56
CA LYS A 83 14.73 8.33 0.35
C LYS A 83 13.24 8.53 0.51
N ASN A 84 12.76 9.73 0.13
CA ASN A 84 11.34 9.98 0.01
C ASN A 84 10.83 9.47 -1.34
N VAL A 85 9.67 8.82 -1.33
CA VAL A 85 8.87 8.55 -2.53
C VAL A 85 7.61 9.38 -2.51
N ARG A 86 6.97 9.54 -3.67
CA ARG A 86 5.65 10.18 -3.79
C ARG A 86 4.60 9.12 -4.02
N VAL A 87 3.58 9.10 -3.18
CA VAL A 87 2.41 8.24 -3.35
C VAL A 87 1.21 9.12 -3.61
N MET A 88 0.53 8.88 -4.74
CA MET A 88 -0.68 9.61 -5.11
C MET A 88 -1.89 8.72 -4.86
N VAL A 89 -2.81 9.23 -4.04
CA VAL A 89 -4.05 8.57 -3.65
C VAL A 89 -5.21 9.30 -4.34
N TRP A 90 -6.15 8.54 -4.90
CA TRP A 90 -7.25 9.04 -5.73
C TRP A 90 -8.58 8.40 -5.30
N ASP A 91 -9.69 8.97 -5.76
CA ASP A 91 -11.04 8.44 -5.67
C ASP A 91 -11.40 8.02 -4.22
N ALA A 92 -11.99 6.82 -4.05
CA ALA A 92 -12.36 6.29 -2.74
C ALA A 92 -11.18 6.26 -1.74
N GLY A 93 -9.95 6.03 -2.20
CA GLY A 93 -8.78 6.08 -1.33
C GLY A 93 -8.50 7.48 -0.79
N ALA A 94 -8.71 8.51 -1.63
CA ALA A 94 -8.56 9.90 -1.22
C ALA A 94 -9.66 10.30 -0.24
N LEU A 95 -10.92 9.88 -0.50
CA LEU A 95 -12.03 10.09 0.41
C LEU A 95 -11.79 9.48 1.80
N GLU A 96 -11.35 8.22 1.85
CA GLU A 96 -11.02 7.57 3.12
C GLU A 96 -9.86 8.26 3.84
N PHE A 97 -8.86 8.75 3.08
CA PHE A 97 -7.78 9.51 3.69
C PHE A 97 -8.25 10.84 4.29
N HIS A 98 -9.16 11.59 3.65
CA HIS A 98 -9.73 12.82 4.22
C HIS A 98 -10.40 12.54 5.58
N LYS A 99 -11.13 11.42 5.70
CA LYS A 99 -11.72 10.99 6.98
C LYS A 99 -10.67 10.71 8.05
N LEU A 100 -9.49 10.22 7.65
CA LEU A 100 -8.38 9.92 8.56
C LEU A 100 -7.50 11.13 8.88
N TYR A 101 -7.52 12.19 8.05
CA TYR A 101 -6.55 13.29 8.10
C TYR A 101 -6.42 13.92 9.49
N ALA A 102 -7.53 14.26 10.13
CA ALA A 102 -7.55 14.86 11.47
C ALA A 102 -6.90 13.97 12.54
N THR A 103 -6.85 12.65 12.33
CA THR A 103 -6.25 11.70 13.28
C THR A 103 -4.74 11.60 13.13
N ILE A 104 -4.19 11.92 11.96
CA ILE A 104 -2.78 11.73 11.60
C ILE A 104 -1.99 13.04 11.51
N VAL A 105 -2.64 14.17 11.26
CA VAL A 105 -1.97 15.46 11.10
C VAL A 105 -1.18 15.82 12.37
N GLY A 106 0.09 16.20 12.18
CA GLY A 106 1.00 16.54 13.29
C GLY A 106 1.50 15.35 14.12
N LYS A 107 1.16 14.09 13.74
CA LYS A 107 1.64 12.89 14.43
C LYS A 107 2.66 12.14 13.59
N ALA A 108 3.64 11.54 14.27
CA ALA A 108 4.52 10.56 13.66
C ALA A 108 3.66 9.36 13.20
N THR A 109 3.59 9.16 11.88
CA THR A 109 2.71 8.16 11.26
C THR A 109 3.52 7.29 10.33
N ILE A 110 3.46 5.96 10.49
CA ILE A 110 4.00 5.01 9.53
C ILE A 110 2.89 4.62 8.54
N LEU A 111 3.18 4.69 7.26
CA LEU A 111 2.28 4.24 6.20
C LEU A 111 2.75 2.90 5.65
N ILE A 112 1.81 1.96 5.56
CA ILE A 112 1.94 0.73 4.81
C ILE A 112 0.98 0.83 3.63
N MET A 113 1.51 0.74 2.41
CA MET A 113 0.73 0.80 1.18
C MET A 113 1.03 -0.44 0.38
N THR A 114 -0.01 -1.18 0.01
CA THR A 114 0.12 -2.44 -0.72
C THR A 114 -0.31 -2.29 -2.16
N ALA A 115 0.19 -3.17 -3.02
CA ALA A 115 -0.15 -3.22 -4.44
C ALA A 115 0.06 -1.88 -5.21
N VAL A 116 1.09 -1.12 -4.82
CA VAL A 116 1.46 0.15 -5.45
C VAL A 116 2.06 -0.10 -6.84
N ASN A 117 1.70 0.75 -7.80
CA ASN A 117 2.28 0.76 -9.14
C ASN A 117 3.43 1.80 -9.21
N PRO A 118 4.71 1.37 -9.17
CA PRO A 118 5.84 2.29 -9.18
C PRO A 118 6.00 2.97 -10.55
N LYS A 119 6.18 4.29 -10.53
CA LYS A 119 6.37 5.13 -11.72
C LYS A 119 7.48 6.15 -11.48
N THR A 120 8.31 6.35 -12.50
CA THR A 120 9.20 7.51 -12.58
C THR A 120 8.45 8.67 -13.24
N TYR A 121 8.60 9.87 -12.70
CA TYR A 121 8.17 11.10 -13.33
C TYR A 121 9.44 11.92 -13.60
N GLY A 122 9.68 12.23 -14.87
CA GLY A 122 10.73 13.15 -15.32
C GLY A 122 10.25 14.59 -15.33
#